data_AF-A0A9X6ZUK7-F1
#
_entry.id   AF-A0A9X6ZUK7-F1
#
_cell.length_a   1.000
_cell.length_b   1.000
_cell.length_c   1.000
_cell.angle_alpha   90.00
_cell.angle_beta   90.00
_cell.angle_gamma   90.00
#
_symmetry.space_group_name_H-M   'P 1'
#
loop_
_entity.id
_entity.type
_entity.pdbx_description
1 polymer ?
#
loop_
_entity_poly.entity_id
_entity_poly.type
_entity_poly.pdbx_seq_one_letter_code
_entity_poly.pdbx_strand_id
1 'polypeptide(L)'
;MVFQYVYGDVNQIDPLIGGLAEDHLPNCSLGPLLTKIIVEQFERLRKGDRFWYENDSTLSTKDIAYLKDTTLAKIICRNTNIPNIQKMSFFQQEQNF
;
A
#
# COMPACT_ATOMS: atom_id res chain seq x y z
N MET A 1 -27.77 -5.61 -9.30
CA MET A 1 -28.54 -5.58 -10.57
C MET A 1 -27.65 -5.57 -11.81
N VAL A 2 -26.59 -4.74 -11.89
CA VAL A 2 -25.74 -4.67 -13.10
C VAL A 2 -24.90 -5.94 -13.33
N PHE A 3 -24.21 -6.49 -12.32
CA PHE A 3 -23.39 -7.68 -12.52
C PHE A 3 -24.17 -8.92 -12.93
N GLN A 4 -25.32 -9.16 -12.29
CA GLN A 4 -26.20 -10.27 -12.66
C GLN A 4 -26.66 -10.17 -14.12
N TYR A 5 -26.89 -8.95 -14.62
CA TYR A 5 -27.32 -8.72 -16.00
C TYR A 5 -26.18 -8.95 -17.02
N VAL A 6 -24.96 -8.51 -16.71
CA VAL A 6 -23.82 -8.59 -17.63
C VAL A 6 -23.16 -9.98 -17.63
N TYR A 7 -22.97 -10.58 -16.46
CA TYR A 7 -22.19 -11.82 -16.31
C TYR A 7 -23.06 -13.06 -16.13
N GLY A 8 -24.30 -12.92 -15.65
CA GLY A 8 -25.24 -14.03 -15.42
C GLY A 8 -24.89 -14.97 -14.25
N ASP A 9 -23.60 -15.17 -13.98
CA ASP A 9 -23.07 -16.01 -12.90
C ASP A 9 -21.86 -15.32 -12.25
N VAL A 10 -21.74 -15.44 -10.93
CA VAL A 10 -20.65 -14.82 -10.15
C VAL A 10 -19.27 -15.35 -10.55
N ASN A 11 -19.17 -16.61 -10.98
CA ASN A 11 -17.92 -17.23 -11.40
C ASN A 11 -17.42 -16.73 -12.77
N GLN A 12 -18.24 -15.94 -13.47
CA GLN A 12 -17.86 -15.31 -14.75
C GLN A 12 -17.40 -13.86 -14.55
N ILE A 13 -17.48 -13.32 -13.34
CA ILE A 13 -17.05 -11.95 -13.05
C ILE A 13 -15.52 -11.88 -13.07
N ASP A 14 -14.97 -10.92 -13.83
CA ASP A 14 -13.55 -10.62 -13.81
C ASP A 14 -13.08 -10.27 -12.38
N PRO A 15 -12.04 -10.93 -11.83
CA PRO A 15 -11.64 -10.77 -10.43
C PRO A 15 -11.32 -9.31 -10.04
N LEU A 16 -10.73 -8.54 -10.95
CA LEU A 16 -10.45 -7.13 -10.72
C LEU A 16 -11.74 -6.32 -10.55
N ILE A 17 -12.72 -6.56 -11.41
CA ILE A 17 -13.99 -5.82 -11.41
C ILE A 17 -14.83 -6.22 -10.19
N GLY A 18 -14.90 -7.52 -9.89
CA GLY A 18 -15.57 -8.01 -8.69
C GLY A 18 -14.95 -7.43 -7.42
N GLY A 19 -13.62 -7.47 -7.31
CA GLY A 19 -12.91 -6.96 -6.14
C GLY A 19 -13.01 -5.43 -5.95
N LEU A 20 -13.05 -4.65 -7.04
CA LEU A 20 -13.25 -3.19 -6.97
C LEU A 20 -14.68 -2.79 -6.60
N ALA A 21 -15.64 -3.71 -6.74
CA ALA A 21 -17.03 -3.45 -6.43
C ALA A 21 -17.43 -3.82 -5.00
N GLU A 22 -16.51 -4.38 -4.22
CA GLU A 22 -16.72 -4.66 -2.79
C GLU A 22 -16.63 -3.38 -1.96
N ASP A 23 -17.41 -3.33 -0.87
CA ASP A 23 -17.31 -2.24 0.10
C ASP A 23 -15.93 -2.23 0.76
N HIS A 24 -15.39 -1.04 0.95
CA HIS A 24 -14.08 -0.87 1.58
C HIS A 24 -14.11 -1.34 3.04
N LEU A 25 -13.01 -1.95 3.48
CA LEU A 25 -12.77 -2.20 4.89
C LEU A 25 -12.56 -0.89 5.68
N PRO A 26 -12.86 -0.84 6.99
CA PRO A 26 -12.63 0.34 7.81
C PRO A 26 -11.18 0.82 7.72
N ASN A 27 -10.99 2.13 7.47
CA ASN A 27 -9.67 2.76 7.29
C ASN A 27 -8.82 2.15 6.16
N CYS A 28 -9.45 1.50 5.17
CA CYS A 28 -8.80 0.93 4.01
C CYS A 28 -9.38 1.52 2.72
N SER A 29 -8.61 1.46 1.64
CA SER A 29 -9.07 1.85 0.30
C SER A 29 -9.54 0.65 -0.53
N LEU A 30 -9.65 -0.53 0.08
CA LEU A 30 -9.92 -1.79 -0.61
C LEU A 30 -10.96 -2.62 0.12
N GLY A 31 -11.72 -3.40 -0.64
CA GLY A 31 -12.60 -4.45 -0.12
C GLY A 31 -11.85 -5.72 0.32
N PRO A 32 -12.56 -6.68 0.94
CA PRO A 32 -11.98 -7.91 1.49
C PRO A 32 -11.12 -8.72 0.50
N LEU A 33 -11.58 -8.95 -0.73
CA LEU A 33 -10.90 -9.79 -1.71
C LEU A 33 -9.56 -9.18 -2.14
N LEU A 34 -9.58 -7.91 -2.57
CA LEU A 34 -8.35 -7.22 -3.00
C LEU A 34 -7.38 -7.05 -1.84
N THR A 35 -7.88 -6.77 -0.63
CA THR A 35 -7.05 -6.69 0.58
C THR A 35 -6.33 -8.02 0.81
N LYS A 36 -7.04 -9.15 0.75
CA LYS A 36 -6.45 -10.47 0.95
C LYS A 36 -5.36 -10.77 -0.08
N ILE A 37 -5.64 -10.54 -1.36
CA ILE A 37 -4.69 -10.75 -2.46
C ILE A 37 -3.42 -9.91 -2.25
N ILE A 38 -3.59 -8.61 -1.98
CA ILE A 38 -2.49 -7.67 -1.82
C ILE A 38 -1.65 -8.04 -0.59
N VAL A 39 -2.27 -8.27 0.58
CA VAL A 39 -1.54 -8.64 1.80
C VAL A 39 -0.72 -9.92 1.57
N GLU A 40 -1.33 -10.96 1.01
CA GLU A 40 -0.60 -12.21 0.75
C GLU A 40 0.58 -12.01 -0.20
N GLN A 41 0.39 -11.24 -1.27
CA GLN A 41 1.46 -10.99 -2.23
C GLN A 41 2.60 -10.18 -1.61
N PHE A 42 2.29 -9.11 -0.87
CA PHE A 42 3.32 -8.29 -0.21
C PHE A 42 4.04 -9.06 0.91
N GLU A 43 3.34 -9.91 1.65
CA GLU A 43 3.98 -10.79 2.64
C GLU A 43 4.95 -11.78 1.99
N ARG A 44 4.54 -12.42 0.88
CA ARG A 44 5.41 -13.36 0.15
C ARG A 44 6.64 -12.65 -0.40
N LEU A 45 6.49 -11.44 -0.96
CA LEU A 45 7.62 -10.64 -1.43
C LEU A 45 8.58 -10.32 -0.29
N ARG A 46 8.07 -9.83 0.85
CA ARG A 46 8.92 -9.52 2.02
C ARG A 46 9.61 -10.75 2.59
N LYS A 47 8.88 -11.85 2.80
CA LYS A 47 9.42 -13.08 3.44
C LYS A 47 10.35 -13.84 2.51
N GLY A 48 10.10 -13.81 1.20
CA GLY A 48 10.87 -14.52 0.19
C GLY A 48 12.13 -13.78 -0.27
N ASP A 49 12.25 -12.49 0.02
CA ASP A 49 13.41 -11.69 -0.36
C ASP A 49 14.55 -11.82 0.65
N ARG A 50 15.63 -12.48 0.23
CA ARG A 50 16.86 -12.61 1.01
C ARG A 50 17.52 -11.26 1.31
N PHE A 51 17.29 -10.26 0.46
CA PHE A 51 17.82 -8.91 0.59
C PHE A 51 16.78 -7.93 1.16
N TRP A 52 15.68 -8.43 1.73
CA TRP A 52 14.78 -7.60 2.50
C TRP A 52 15.57 -6.86 3.58
N TYR A 53 15.45 -5.53 3.65
CA TYR A 53 16.34 -4.67 4.44
C TYR A 53 16.37 -4.97 5.95
N GLU A 54 15.34 -5.63 6.50
CA GLU A 54 15.35 -6.05 7.91
C GLU A 54 16.00 -7.42 8.14
N ASN A 55 16.19 -8.20 7.08
CA ASN A 55 16.81 -9.53 7.12
C ASN A 55 18.25 -9.52 6.57
N ASP A 56 18.66 -8.45 5.89
CA ASP A 56 19.97 -8.35 5.24
C ASP A 56 21.09 -8.20 6.29
N SER A 57 21.96 -9.21 6.38
CA SER A 57 23.08 -9.26 7.32
C SER A 57 24.22 -8.28 6.98
N THR A 58 24.19 -7.66 5.81
CA THR A 58 25.18 -6.64 5.40
C THR A 58 24.86 -5.26 5.96
N LEU A 59 23.61 -5.02 6.41
CA LEU A 59 23.19 -3.76 6.99
C LEU A 59 23.46 -3.73 8.50
N SER A 60 24.07 -2.64 8.98
CA SER A 60 24.25 -2.45 10.41
C SER A 60 22.93 -2.03 11.08
N THR A 61 22.84 -2.20 12.41
CA THR A 61 21.70 -1.69 13.18
C THR A 61 21.49 -0.18 12.99
N LYS A 62 22.56 0.58 12.76
CA LYS A 62 22.49 2.02 12.48
C LYS A 62 21.85 2.30 11.13
N ASP A 63 22.20 1.52 10.10
CA ASP A 63 21.62 1.65 8.76
C ASP A 63 20.12 1.32 8.79
N ILE A 64 19.72 0.24 9.48
CA ILE A 64 18.32 -0.13 9.64
C ILE A 64 17.54 0.97 10.38
N ALA A 65 18.11 1.55 11.44
CA ALA A 65 17.48 2.66 12.17
C ALA A 65 17.29 3.90 11.27
N TYR A 66 18.29 4.23 10.45
CA TYR A 66 18.21 5.32 9.49
C TYR A 66 17.14 5.07 8.41
N LEU A 67 17.06 3.84 7.87
CA LEU A 67 16.04 3.45 6.90
C LEU A 67 14.63 3.56 7.50
N LYS A 68 14.43 3.12 8.75
CA LYS A 68 13.13 3.21 9.44
C LYS A 68 12.69 4.65 9.73
N ASP A 69 13.64 5.57 9.92
CA ASP A 69 13.34 7.00 10.09
C ASP A 69 13.11 7.73 8.75
N THR A 70 13.44 7.11 7.61
CA THR A 70 13.30 7.74 6.30
C THR A 70 11.83 7.81 5.87
N THR A 71 11.39 8.99 5.42
CA THR A 71 10.05 9.22 4.88
C THR A 71 10.12 9.73 3.44
N LEU A 72 9.05 9.55 2.66
CA LEU A 72 8.99 10.09 1.29
C LEU A 72 9.15 11.62 1.28
N ALA A 73 8.60 12.32 2.27
CA ALA A 73 8.79 13.75 2.46
C ALA A 73 10.28 14.14 2.62
N LYS A 74 11.03 13.42 3.46
CA LYS A 74 12.48 13.63 3.63
C LYS A 74 13.24 13.41 2.32
N ILE A 75 12.84 12.41 1.52
CA ILE A 75 13.46 12.14 0.21
C ILE A 75 13.20 13.30 -0.75
N ILE A 76 11.97 13.79 -0.85
CA ILE A 76 11.62 14.90 -1.75
C ILE A 76 12.37 16.18 -1.36
N CYS A 77 12.42 16.55 -0.07
CA CYS A 77 13.14 17.74 0.38
C CYS A 77 14.66 17.67 0.11
N ARG A 78 15.26 16.48 0.15
CA ARG A 78 16.70 16.33 -0.16
C ARG A 78 17.02 16.52 -1.65
N ASN A 79 16.04 16.34 -2.52
CA ASN A 79 16.24 16.28 -3.97
C ASN A 79 15.50 17.40 -4.73
N THR A 80 14.80 18.30 -4.05
CA THR A 80 14.03 19.38 -4.67
C THR A 80 14.09 20.65 -3.82
N ASN A 81 13.77 21.79 -4.42
CA ASN A 81 13.68 23.08 -3.71
C ASN A 81 12.26 23.37 -3.19
N ILE A 82 11.46 22.33 -2.93
CA ILE A 82 10.08 22.51 -2.42
C ILE A 82 10.16 22.99 -0.96
N PRO A 83 9.62 24.18 -0.64
CA PRO A 83 9.82 24.81 0.66
C PRO A 83 8.97 24.17 1.77
N ASN A 84 7.79 23.64 1.42
CA ASN A 84 6.86 23.06 2.37
C ASN A 84 6.29 21.76 1.80
N ILE A 85 6.42 20.67 2.56
CA ILE A 85 5.81 19.38 2.24
C ILE A 85 5.12 18.82 3.48
N GLN A 86 4.00 18.15 3.26
CA GLN A 86 3.31 17.43 4.33
C GLN A 86 4.19 16.29 4.87
N LYS A 87 4.32 16.20 6.19
CA LYS A 87 5.12 15.16 6.86
C LYS A 87 4.62 13.73 6.56
N MET A 88 3.31 13.54 6.50
CA MET A 88 2.65 12.30 6.08
C MET A 88 2.13 12.44 4.66
N SER A 89 3.01 12.37 3.66
CA SER A 89 2.70 12.66 2.25
C SER A 89 1.70 11.70 1.58
N PHE A 90 1.24 10.65 2.27
CA PHE A 90 0.31 9.65 1.73
C PHE A 90 -1.15 9.90 2.10
N PHE A 91 -1.42 10.67 3.15
CA PHE A 91 -2.77 10.89 3.66
C PHE A 91 -3.13 12.36 3.50
N GLN A 92 -4.39 12.67 3.24
CA GLN A 92 -4.84 14.05 3.29
C GLN A 92 -4.87 14.53 4.74
N GLN A 93 -4.41 15.75 5.02
CA GLN A 93 -4.65 16.36 6.32
C GLN A 93 -6.14 16.66 6.44
N GLU A 94 -6.80 16.17 7.48
CA GLU A 94 -8.16 16.61 7.79
C GLU A 94 -8.14 18.14 7.95
N GLN A 95 -8.83 18.82 7.04
CA GLN A 95 -9.17 20.22 7.25
C GLN A 95 -10.34 20.21 8.23
N ASN A 96 -10.07 20.55 9.49
CA ASN A 96 -11.12 20.93 10.41
C ASN A 96 -11.76 22.21 9.86
N PHE A 97 -12.98 22.10 9.32
CA PHE A 97 -13.83 23.26 9.04
C PHE A 97 -14.43 23.78 10.35
#